data_AF-A0A4V1USF6-F1
#
_entry.id   AF-A0A4V1USF6-F1
#
_cell.length_a   1.000
_cell.length_b   1.000
_cell.length_c   1.000
_cell.angle_alpha   90.00
_cell.angle_beta   90.00
_cell.angle_gamma   90.00
#
_symmetry.space_group_name_H-M   'P 1'
#
loop_
_entity.id
_entity.type
_entity.pdbx_description
1 polymer ?
#
loop_
_entity_poly.entity_id
_entity_poly.type
_entity_poly.pdbx_seq_one_letter_code
_entity_poly.pdbx_strand_id
1 'polypeptide(L)'
;MTALLLSALLSVQTASADNPKLAPLVAAEKAAGNEYLGRMRTSVRAMRALRTMMDADELRTANDFHTASGLVFNVPAYEGRLLAHEFAMTALMLGKKESGPRVKLTWDRLQHNGGHPTRFGAMTGRPDKDGTRTILDPDPDGPPPIIAQVLGGTAPEPAAENAELKALMEADQADRQNLKTAADWDRMADNDVPRRARVLAILREGKASSGADLYDAALVLQHGTGYRDYMLAHELCLGAIARGYAEAAWLVSRTYDRMLENGGHAQRYATQSMGDAGGQSFFIVSTDLPGPSDTMRKAFKSPTRTEAKKGYDDWLRTIDAK
;
A
#
# COMPACT_ATOMS: atom_id res chain seq x y z
N MET A 1 -34.19 8.51 -7.15
CA MET A 1 -33.94 7.06 -7.23
C MET A 1 -32.44 6.85 -7.33
N THR A 2 -31.78 6.68 -6.19
CA THR A 2 -30.33 6.50 -6.06
C THR A 2 -30.01 5.05 -6.43
N ALA A 3 -29.37 4.83 -7.58
CA ALA A 3 -28.91 3.52 -7.98
C ALA A 3 -27.78 3.08 -7.03
N LEU A 4 -28.12 2.24 -6.04
CA LEU A 4 -27.11 1.51 -5.26
C LEU A 4 -26.28 0.68 -6.25
N LEU A 5 -25.00 1.04 -6.38
CA LEU A 5 -23.96 0.23 -7.00
C LEU A 5 -23.86 -1.11 -6.25
N LEU A 6 -24.72 -2.09 -6.60
CA LEU A 6 -24.45 -3.49 -6.35
C LEU A 6 -23.29 -3.89 -7.27
N SER A 7 -22.07 -3.57 -6.83
CA SER A 7 -20.84 -4.21 -7.33
C SER A 7 -21.02 -5.70 -7.16
N ALA A 8 -20.81 -6.48 -8.23
CA ALA A 8 -20.89 -7.93 -8.16
C ALA A 8 -20.03 -8.44 -6.99
N LEU A 9 -20.64 -9.22 -6.08
CA LEU A 9 -19.92 -9.92 -5.03
C LEU A 9 -18.97 -10.89 -5.72
N LEU A 10 -17.67 -10.60 -5.66
CA LEU A 10 -16.65 -11.50 -6.17
C LEU A 10 -16.49 -12.65 -5.18
N SER A 11 -16.68 -13.87 -5.66
CA SER A 11 -16.21 -15.06 -4.95
C SER A 11 -14.70 -15.04 -4.99
N VAL A 12 -14.09 -14.50 -3.95
CA VAL A 12 -12.66 -14.61 -3.72
C VAL A 12 -12.39 -16.03 -3.27
N GLN A 13 -11.72 -16.82 -4.11
CA GLN A 13 -11.26 -18.14 -3.74
C GLN A 13 -10.23 -17.99 -2.61
N THR A 14 -10.61 -18.32 -1.38
CA THR A 14 -9.74 -18.24 -0.21
C THR A 14 -8.78 -19.42 -0.22
N ALA A 15 -7.47 -19.17 -0.21
CA ALA A 15 -6.47 -20.21 0.04
C ALA A 15 -6.71 -20.87 1.42
N SER A 16 -6.23 -22.09 1.63
CA SER A 16 -6.24 -22.69 2.97
C SER A 16 -5.29 -21.90 3.87
N ALA A 17 -5.83 -21.29 4.93
CA ALA A 17 -5.03 -20.61 5.94
C ALA A 17 -4.31 -21.62 6.84
N ASP A 18 -3.19 -21.20 7.45
CA ASP A 18 -2.42 -22.05 8.37
C ASP A 18 -2.94 -21.89 9.80
N ASN A 19 -3.47 -20.71 10.16
CA ASN A 19 -4.12 -20.47 11.43
C ASN A 19 -5.51 -21.14 11.49
N PRO A 20 -5.73 -22.13 12.40
CA PRO A 20 -6.97 -22.89 12.46
C PRO A 20 -8.19 -22.04 12.83
N LYS A 21 -7.99 -20.88 13.46
CA LYS A 21 -9.09 -19.97 13.82
C LYS A 21 -9.73 -19.30 12.59
N LEU A 22 -9.08 -19.34 11.42
CA LEU A 22 -9.63 -18.81 10.18
C LEU A 22 -10.61 -19.80 9.50
N ALA A 23 -10.47 -21.10 9.73
CA ALA A 23 -11.32 -22.14 9.15
C ALA A 23 -12.84 -21.92 9.37
N PRO A 24 -13.33 -21.63 10.61
CA PRO A 24 -14.76 -21.37 10.81
C PRO A 24 -15.24 -20.09 10.11
N LEU A 25 -14.38 -19.07 9.93
CA LEU A 25 -14.73 -17.83 9.23
C LEU A 25 -14.91 -18.07 7.73
N VAL A 26 -13.99 -18.85 7.13
CA VAL A 26 -14.07 -19.28 5.73
C VAL A 26 -15.31 -20.13 5.48
N ALA A 27 -15.60 -21.08 6.38
CA ALA A 27 -16.79 -21.91 6.29
C ALA A 27 -18.08 -21.07 6.34
N ALA A 28 -18.14 -20.06 7.22
CA ALA A 28 -19.28 -19.17 7.33
C ALA A 28 -19.47 -18.31 6.06
N GLU A 29 -18.40 -17.74 5.50
CA GLU A 29 -18.48 -16.98 4.24
C GLU A 29 -18.96 -17.87 3.09
N LYS A 30 -18.42 -19.10 2.99
CA LYS A 30 -18.86 -20.08 1.98
C LYS A 30 -20.34 -20.44 2.13
N ALA A 31 -20.81 -20.63 3.36
CA ALA A 31 -22.20 -20.94 3.65
C ALA A 31 -23.16 -19.78 3.31
N ALA A 32 -22.71 -18.53 3.40
CA ALA A 32 -23.49 -17.37 2.98
C ALA A 32 -23.73 -17.32 1.46
N GLY A 33 -22.97 -18.07 0.66
CA GLY A 33 -23.16 -18.15 -0.79
C GLY A 33 -23.13 -16.76 -1.43
N ASN A 34 -24.05 -16.46 -2.34
CA ASN A 34 -24.13 -15.15 -2.99
C ASN A 34 -25.17 -14.20 -2.37
N GLU A 35 -25.69 -14.52 -1.18
CA GLU A 35 -26.61 -13.63 -0.45
C GLU A 35 -25.85 -12.39 0.02
N TYR A 36 -26.24 -11.21 -0.47
CA TYR A 36 -25.56 -9.96 -0.14
C TYR A 36 -25.50 -9.69 1.36
N LEU A 37 -26.64 -9.73 2.06
CA LEU A 37 -26.70 -9.48 3.49
C LEU A 37 -25.99 -10.59 4.30
N GLY A 38 -26.04 -11.83 3.81
CA GLY A 38 -25.29 -12.95 4.35
C GLY A 38 -23.79 -12.69 4.33
N ARG A 39 -23.22 -12.41 3.16
CA ARG A 39 -21.80 -12.07 2.99
C ARG A 39 -21.39 -10.87 3.82
N MET A 40 -22.23 -9.84 3.84
CA MET A 40 -22.03 -8.65 4.66
C MET A 40 -21.88 -8.99 6.15
N ARG A 41 -22.82 -9.77 6.70
CA ARG A 41 -22.78 -10.19 8.11
C ARG A 41 -21.55 -11.05 8.41
N THR A 42 -21.19 -11.98 7.52
CA THR A 42 -20.01 -12.84 7.73
C THR A 42 -18.72 -12.04 7.65
N SER A 43 -18.59 -11.10 6.71
CA SER A 43 -17.41 -10.25 6.60
C SER A 43 -17.24 -9.30 7.80
N VAL A 44 -18.32 -8.72 8.33
CA VAL A 44 -18.23 -7.89 9.56
C VAL A 44 -17.83 -8.74 10.77
N ARG A 45 -18.36 -9.96 10.91
CA ARG A 45 -17.94 -10.90 11.98
C ARG A 45 -16.47 -11.28 11.82
N ALA A 46 -16.04 -11.59 10.60
CA ALA A 46 -14.66 -11.91 10.31
C ALA A 46 -13.73 -10.72 10.61
N MET A 47 -14.10 -9.49 10.24
CA MET A 47 -13.32 -8.29 10.55
C MET A 47 -13.07 -8.15 12.06
N ARG A 48 -14.09 -8.34 12.90
CA ARG A 48 -13.93 -8.28 14.36
C ARG A 48 -12.97 -9.34 14.87
N ALA A 49 -13.12 -10.58 14.41
CA ALA A 49 -12.23 -11.68 14.79
C ALA A 49 -10.79 -11.45 14.32
N LEU A 50 -10.61 -11.00 13.08
CA LEU A 50 -9.32 -10.69 12.48
C LEU A 50 -8.61 -9.53 13.18
N ARG A 51 -9.34 -8.52 13.65
CA ARG A 51 -8.77 -7.45 14.49
C ARG A 51 -8.24 -8.01 15.81
N THR A 52 -9.01 -8.84 16.50
CA THR A 52 -8.52 -9.51 17.72
C THR A 52 -7.28 -10.37 17.45
N MET A 53 -7.26 -11.12 16.34
CA MET A 53 -6.09 -11.91 15.94
C MET A 53 -4.89 -11.03 15.58
N MET A 54 -5.10 -9.92 14.88
CA MET A 54 -4.05 -8.95 14.56
C MET A 54 -3.50 -8.27 15.82
N ASP A 55 -4.37 -7.94 16.77
CA ASP A 55 -3.98 -7.36 18.06
C ASP A 55 -3.13 -8.31 18.89
N ALA A 56 -3.48 -9.59 18.90
CA ALA A 56 -2.72 -10.67 19.51
C ALA A 56 -1.53 -11.18 18.65
N ASP A 57 -1.29 -10.59 17.47
CA ASP A 57 -0.27 -11.02 16.50
C ASP A 57 -0.35 -12.53 16.17
N GLU A 58 -1.56 -13.04 15.92
CA GLU A 58 -1.82 -14.46 15.64
C GLU A 58 -1.84 -14.81 14.15
N LEU A 59 -1.95 -13.82 13.26
CA LEU A 59 -1.78 -14.00 11.81
C LEU A 59 -0.30 -13.96 11.49
N ARG A 60 0.27 -15.07 11.00
CA ARG A 60 1.73 -15.23 10.89
C ARG A 60 2.21 -15.48 9.47
N THR A 61 1.44 -16.22 8.69
CA THR A 61 1.91 -16.71 7.39
C THR A 61 1.30 -15.93 6.23
N ALA A 62 1.93 -16.04 5.06
CA ALA A 62 1.39 -15.44 3.84
C ALA A 62 -0.02 -15.95 3.50
N ASN A 63 -0.34 -17.21 3.84
CA ASN A 63 -1.67 -17.79 3.64
C ASN A 63 -2.70 -17.18 4.61
N ASP A 64 -2.33 -16.96 5.87
CA ASP A 64 -3.21 -16.31 6.85
C ASP A 64 -3.66 -14.93 6.37
N PHE A 65 -2.70 -14.10 5.95
CA PHE A 65 -2.98 -12.75 5.48
C PHE A 65 -3.76 -12.75 4.17
N HIS A 66 -3.48 -13.66 3.24
CA HIS A 66 -4.24 -13.75 1.99
C HIS A 66 -5.70 -14.11 2.25
N THR A 67 -5.94 -15.08 3.14
CA THR A 67 -7.29 -15.48 3.53
C THR A 67 -7.99 -14.39 4.31
N ALA A 68 -7.30 -13.73 5.25
CA ALA A 68 -7.83 -12.59 5.99
C ALA A 68 -8.29 -11.47 5.05
N SER A 69 -7.48 -11.11 4.05
CA SER A 69 -7.82 -10.11 3.02
C SER A 69 -9.13 -10.45 2.30
N GLY A 70 -9.33 -11.73 1.95
CA GLY A 70 -10.57 -12.22 1.33
C GLY A 70 -11.79 -12.07 2.24
N LEU A 71 -11.67 -12.46 3.51
CA LEU A 71 -12.77 -12.45 4.48
C LEU A 71 -13.31 -11.03 4.77
N VAL A 72 -12.43 -10.02 4.79
CA VAL A 72 -12.83 -8.61 4.98
C VAL A 72 -13.12 -7.86 3.68
N PHE A 73 -12.95 -8.52 2.53
CA PHE A 73 -13.05 -7.88 1.21
C PHE A 73 -14.40 -7.20 0.94
N ASN A 74 -15.48 -7.73 1.53
CA ASN A 74 -16.84 -7.21 1.35
C ASN A 74 -17.27 -6.23 2.43
N VAL A 75 -16.43 -5.94 3.43
CA VAL A 75 -16.75 -4.90 4.42
C VAL A 75 -16.80 -3.54 3.71
N PRO A 76 -17.94 -2.83 3.74
CA PRO A 76 -18.08 -1.49 3.20
C PRO A 76 -17.39 -0.50 4.15
N ALA A 77 -17.22 0.72 3.67
CA ALA A 77 -16.45 1.78 4.32
C ALA A 77 -14.93 1.64 4.17
N TYR A 78 -14.28 2.79 4.31
CA TYR A 78 -12.85 2.98 4.11
C TYR A 78 -12.00 2.02 4.95
N GLU A 79 -12.36 1.84 6.22
CA GLU A 79 -11.62 0.98 7.15
C GLU A 79 -11.60 -0.50 6.71
N GLY A 80 -12.70 -1.01 6.16
CA GLY A 80 -12.74 -2.37 5.61
C GLY A 80 -11.85 -2.53 4.37
N ARG A 81 -11.82 -1.50 3.50
CA ARG A 81 -10.93 -1.47 2.33
C ARG A 81 -9.47 -1.42 2.72
N LEU A 82 -9.15 -0.56 3.68
CA LEU A 82 -7.83 -0.38 4.24
C LEU A 82 -7.29 -1.71 4.77
N LEU A 83 -8.06 -2.38 5.64
CA LEU A 83 -7.67 -3.66 6.23
C LEU A 83 -7.52 -4.77 5.18
N ALA A 84 -8.43 -4.83 4.20
CA ALA A 84 -8.34 -5.79 3.11
C ALA A 84 -7.07 -5.59 2.29
N HIS A 85 -6.68 -4.33 2.03
CA HIS A 85 -5.46 -4.00 1.32
C HIS A 85 -4.21 -4.33 2.13
N GLU A 86 -4.16 -3.93 3.41
CA GLU A 86 -3.04 -4.21 4.32
C GLU A 86 -2.73 -5.69 4.44
N PHE A 87 -3.75 -6.53 4.57
CA PHE A 87 -3.58 -7.98 4.56
C PHE A 87 -3.12 -8.51 3.19
N ALA A 88 -3.63 -7.96 2.08
CA ALA A 88 -3.20 -8.37 0.74
C ALA A 88 -1.71 -8.07 0.50
N MET A 89 -1.26 -6.85 0.83
CA MET A 89 0.14 -6.47 0.66
C MET A 89 1.03 -7.22 1.64
N THR A 90 0.59 -7.48 2.87
CA THR A 90 1.38 -8.31 3.81
C THR A 90 1.59 -9.73 3.27
N ALA A 91 0.55 -10.34 2.70
CA ALA A 91 0.67 -11.66 2.08
C ALA A 91 1.66 -11.66 0.89
N LEU A 92 1.62 -10.61 0.06
CA LEU A 92 2.58 -10.43 -1.03
C LEU A 92 4.03 -10.31 -0.49
N MET A 93 4.23 -9.50 0.55
CA MET A 93 5.53 -9.26 1.20
C MET A 93 6.12 -10.53 1.84
N LEU A 94 5.26 -11.43 2.32
CA LEU A 94 5.64 -12.74 2.83
C LEU A 94 5.83 -13.80 1.71
N GLY A 95 5.89 -13.37 0.45
CA GLY A 95 6.26 -14.21 -0.69
C GLY A 95 5.09 -14.86 -1.44
N LYS A 96 3.83 -14.60 -1.05
CA LYS A 96 2.67 -15.17 -1.75
C LYS A 96 2.32 -14.37 -3.01
N LYS A 97 2.96 -14.72 -4.12
CA LYS A 97 2.78 -14.08 -5.43
C LYS A 97 1.33 -14.08 -5.92
N GLU A 98 0.53 -15.10 -5.57
CA GLU A 98 -0.90 -15.18 -5.90
C GLU A 98 -1.74 -14.09 -5.20
N SER A 99 -1.16 -13.37 -4.24
CA SER A 99 -1.77 -12.18 -3.64
C SER A 99 -1.67 -10.96 -4.56
N GLY A 100 -0.83 -10.95 -5.60
CA GLY A 100 -0.70 -9.83 -6.52
C GLY A 100 -2.03 -9.36 -7.13
N PRO A 101 -2.87 -10.25 -7.70
CA PRO A 101 -4.20 -9.87 -8.18
C PRO A 101 -5.13 -9.36 -7.07
N ARG A 102 -4.98 -9.88 -5.83
CA ARG A 102 -5.70 -9.37 -4.65
C ARG A 102 -5.28 -7.94 -4.33
N VAL A 103 -3.98 -7.65 -4.33
CA VAL A 103 -3.41 -6.32 -4.11
C VAL A 103 -3.95 -5.32 -5.12
N LYS A 104 -4.00 -5.67 -6.42
CA LYS A 104 -4.58 -4.77 -7.43
C LYS A 104 -6.01 -4.38 -7.11
N LEU A 105 -6.82 -5.39 -6.80
CA LEU A 105 -8.24 -5.23 -6.55
C LEU A 105 -8.54 -4.50 -5.24
N THR A 106 -7.80 -4.79 -4.17
CA THR A 106 -7.98 -4.10 -2.89
C THR A 106 -7.47 -2.66 -2.96
N TRP A 107 -6.41 -2.40 -3.73
CA TRP A 107 -5.90 -1.04 -3.97
C TRP A 107 -6.92 -0.20 -4.75
N ASP A 108 -7.40 -0.67 -5.89
CA ASP A 108 -8.41 0.06 -6.67
C ASP A 108 -9.66 0.38 -5.85
N ARG A 109 -10.10 -0.58 -5.01
CA ARG A 109 -11.24 -0.36 -4.12
C ARG A 109 -10.95 0.65 -3.01
N LEU A 110 -9.73 0.64 -2.45
CA LEU A 110 -9.30 1.62 -1.44
C LEU A 110 -9.29 3.02 -2.06
N GLN A 111 -8.63 3.19 -3.21
CA GLN A 111 -8.59 4.47 -3.92
C GLN A 111 -9.99 4.97 -4.27
N HIS A 112 -10.83 4.12 -4.88
CA HIS A 112 -12.19 4.49 -5.24
C HIS A 112 -13.07 4.84 -4.03
N ASN A 113 -12.92 4.15 -2.88
CA ASN A 113 -13.65 4.51 -1.65
C ASN A 113 -13.10 5.78 -0.98
N GLY A 114 -11.82 6.10 -1.21
CA GLY A 114 -11.22 7.38 -0.82
C GLY A 114 -11.58 8.56 -1.74
N GLY A 115 -12.37 8.32 -2.80
CA GLY A 115 -12.74 9.37 -3.77
C GLY A 115 -11.67 9.62 -4.83
N HIS A 116 -10.76 8.67 -5.06
CA HIS A 116 -9.72 8.74 -6.08
C HIS A 116 -9.99 7.74 -7.23
N PRO A 117 -9.54 8.04 -8.46
CA PRO A 117 -9.62 7.10 -9.57
C PRO A 117 -8.93 5.76 -9.28
N THR A 118 -9.42 4.69 -9.90
CA THR A 118 -8.77 3.37 -9.86
C THR A 118 -7.47 3.38 -10.64
N ARG A 119 -6.52 2.54 -10.21
CA ARG A 119 -5.11 2.66 -10.60
C ARG A 119 -4.67 1.48 -11.45
N PHE A 120 -5.11 0.27 -11.13
CA PHE A 120 -4.67 -0.97 -11.79
C PHE A 120 -5.72 -1.61 -12.70
N GLY A 121 -6.90 -1.02 -12.82
CA GLY A 121 -7.98 -1.51 -13.68
C GLY A 121 -8.58 -2.86 -13.25
N ALA A 122 -8.36 -3.28 -12.00
CA ALA A 122 -8.91 -4.49 -11.43
C ALA A 122 -10.37 -4.33 -10.98
N MET A 123 -10.78 -3.10 -10.65
CA MET A 123 -12.18 -2.81 -10.31
C MET A 123 -13.00 -2.55 -11.58
N THR A 124 -13.98 -3.42 -11.84
CA THR A 124 -14.79 -3.38 -13.05
C THR A 124 -16.30 -3.39 -12.76
N GLY A 125 -17.07 -2.87 -13.72
CA GLY A 125 -18.51 -2.82 -13.69
C GLY A 125 -19.18 -4.17 -13.88
N ARG A 126 -20.51 -4.13 -14.00
CA ARG A 126 -21.26 -5.30 -14.48
C ARG A 126 -20.86 -5.58 -15.93
N PRO A 127 -20.83 -6.86 -16.32
CA PRO A 127 -20.68 -7.19 -17.72
C PRO A 127 -21.81 -6.53 -18.51
N ASP A 128 -21.49 -5.99 -19.68
CA ASP A 128 -22.49 -5.60 -20.66
C ASP A 128 -23.14 -6.85 -21.31
N LYS A 129 -24.00 -6.63 -22.29
CA LYS A 129 -24.69 -7.70 -23.04
C LYS A 129 -23.74 -8.69 -23.71
N ASP A 130 -22.50 -8.26 -23.99
CA ASP A 130 -21.48 -9.05 -24.69
C ASP A 130 -20.49 -9.68 -23.70
N GLY A 131 -20.72 -9.52 -22.39
CA GLY A 131 -19.86 -10.03 -21.32
C GLY A 131 -18.67 -9.13 -20.99
N THR A 132 -18.52 -8.00 -21.68
CA THR A 132 -17.39 -7.06 -21.49
C THR A 132 -17.59 -6.26 -20.22
N ARG A 133 -16.52 -6.12 -19.43
CA ARG A 133 -16.56 -5.37 -18.18
C ARG A 133 -15.75 -4.09 -18.31
N THR A 134 -16.42 -2.94 -18.19
CA THR A 134 -15.75 -1.64 -18.18
C THR A 134 -14.99 -1.45 -16.88
N ILE A 135 -13.77 -0.92 -16.95
CA ILE A 135 -13.03 -0.48 -15.76
C ILE A 135 -13.78 0.69 -15.13
N LEU A 136 -13.95 0.65 -13.81
CA LEU A 136 -14.65 1.71 -13.10
C LEU A 136 -13.67 2.83 -12.76
N ASP A 137 -14.00 4.05 -13.20
CA ASP A 137 -13.27 5.27 -12.84
C ASP A 137 -11.74 5.17 -13.01
N PRO A 138 -11.22 4.76 -14.20
CA PRO A 138 -9.78 4.60 -14.41
C PRO A 138 -9.06 5.95 -14.38
N ASP A 139 -7.91 6.01 -13.71
CA ASP A 139 -7.02 7.17 -13.78
C ASP A 139 -6.39 7.27 -15.19
N PRO A 140 -6.59 8.37 -15.93
CA PRO A 140 -5.95 8.56 -17.24
C PRO A 140 -4.43 8.67 -17.13
N ASP A 141 -3.92 9.11 -15.97
CA ASP A 141 -2.51 9.20 -15.60
C ASP A 141 -2.17 8.15 -14.53
N GLY A 142 -2.74 6.94 -14.71
CA GLY A 142 -2.48 5.77 -13.88
C GLY A 142 -1.00 5.38 -13.83
N PRO A 143 -0.61 4.46 -12.93
CA PRO A 143 0.73 3.91 -12.92
C PRO A 143 1.10 3.27 -14.26
N PRO A 144 2.39 3.15 -14.58
CA PRO A 144 2.84 2.39 -15.74
C PRO A 144 2.20 0.98 -15.78
N PRO A 145 1.71 0.52 -16.95
CA PRO A 145 1.02 -0.77 -17.07
C PRO A 145 1.81 -1.96 -16.51
N ILE A 146 3.14 -1.87 -16.53
CA ILE A 146 4.03 -2.91 -16.02
C ILE A 146 3.72 -3.27 -14.56
N ILE A 147 3.31 -2.31 -13.70
CA ILE A 147 3.00 -2.60 -12.30
C ILE A 147 1.81 -3.55 -12.19
N ALA A 148 0.72 -3.26 -12.92
CA ALA A 148 -0.48 -4.09 -12.94
C ALA A 148 -0.23 -5.47 -13.59
N GLN A 149 0.68 -5.54 -14.56
CA GLN A 149 1.10 -6.79 -15.20
C GLN A 149 1.95 -7.64 -14.24
N VAL A 150 2.90 -7.04 -13.53
CA VAL A 150 3.75 -7.74 -12.55
C VAL A 150 2.89 -8.30 -11.42
N LEU A 151 2.04 -7.45 -10.81
CA LEU A 151 1.08 -7.89 -9.79
C LEU A 151 0.08 -8.91 -10.35
N GLY A 152 -0.19 -8.90 -11.66
CA GLY A 152 -1.05 -9.87 -12.33
C GLY A 152 -0.35 -11.20 -12.67
N GLY A 153 0.97 -11.30 -12.57
CA GLY A 153 1.74 -12.44 -13.06
C GLY A 153 1.80 -12.54 -14.59
N THR A 154 1.54 -11.45 -15.31
CA THR A 154 1.51 -11.41 -16.78
C THR A 154 2.58 -10.49 -17.38
N ALA A 155 3.48 -9.95 -16.55
CA ALA A 155 4.56 -9.09 -17.02
C ALA A 155 5.58 -9.88 -17.84
N PRO A 156 6.16 -9.27 -18.89
CA PRO A 156 7.31 -9.84 -19.56
C PRO A 156 8.51 -9.91 -18.60
N GLU A 157 9.53 -10.69 -18.96
CA GLU A 157 10.83 -10.63 -18.29
C GLU A 157 11.37 -9.19 -18.30
N PRO A 158 12.03 -8.75 -17.22
CA PRO A 158 12.56 -7.39 -17.15
C PRO A 158 13.68 -7.20 -18.19
N ALA A 159 13.75 -6.01 -18.76
CA ALA A 159 14.91 -5.59 -19.53
C ALA A 159 16.11 -5.33 -18.60
N ALA A 160 17.26 -5.01 -19.19
CA ALA A 160 18.40 -4.50 -18.43
C ALA A 160 18.00 -3.25 -17.63
N GLU A 161 18.58 -3.11 -16.43
CA GLU A 161 18.32 -1.99 -15.53
C GLU A 161 18.63 -0.65 -16.21
N ASN A 162 17.80 0.34 -15.90
CA ASN A 162 17.90 1.67 -16.49
C ASN A 162 18.96 2.50 -15.76
N ALA A 163 20.13 2.64 -16.38
CA ALA A 163 21.25 3.40 -15.82
C ALA A 163 20.90 4.87 -15.51
N GLU A 164 19.97 5.48 -16.24
CA GLU A 164 19.53 6.84 -15.99
C GLU A 164 18.67 6.93 -14.71
N LEU A 165 17.74 5.99 -14.48
CA LEU A 165 16.97 5.94 -13.23
C LEU A 165 17.87 5.76 -12.02
N LYS A 166 18.83 4.84 -12.12
CA LYS A 166 19.83 4.61 -11.09
C LYS A 166 20.62 5.88 -10.77
N ALA A 167 21.10 6.59 -11.78
CA ALA A 167 21.84 7.84 -11.61
C ALA A 167 20.96 8.95 -10.99
N LEU A 168 19.69 9.06 -11.38
CA LEU A 168 18.75 10.01 -10.79
C LEU A 168 18.52 9.72 -9.31
N MET A 169 18.31 8.46 -8.96
CA MET A 169 18.16 8.02 -7.57
C MET A 169 19.44 8.27 -6.75
N GLU A 170 20.61 7.95 -7.29
CA GLU A 170 21.88 8.19 -6.59
C GLU A 170 22.12 9.69 -6.35
N ALA A 171 21.81 10.54 -7.33
CA ALA A 171 21.87 12.00 -7.17
C ALA A 171 20.86 12.51 -6.13
N ASP A 172 19.65 11.93 -6.08
CA ASP A 172 18.65 12.24 -5.04
C ASP A 172 19.15 11.95 -3.64
N GLN A 173 19.73 10.77 -3.45
CA GLN A 173 20.26 10.36 -2.16
C GLN A 173 21.51 11.15 -1.79
N ALA A 174 22.35 11.52 -2.76
CA ALA A 174 23.54 12.34 -2.53
C ALA A 174 23.19 13.76 -2.05
N ASP A 175 22.17 14.41 -2.63
CA ASP A 175 21.74 15.75 -2.21
C ASP A 175 21.28 15.78 -0.75
N ARG A 176 20.78 14.66 -0.23
CA ARG A 176 20.27 14.52 1.13
C ARG A 176 21.37 14.25 2.17
N GLN A 177 22.62 14.09 1.74
CA GLN A 177 23.74 13.90 2.65
C GLN A 177 24.23 15.25 3.19
N ASN A 178 24.45 15.32 4.51
CA ASN A 178 25.10 16.45 5.18
C ASN A 178 24.39 17.81 5.03
N LEU A 179 23.06 17.84 4.93
CA LEU A 179 22.27 19.09 4.93
C LEU A 179 22.45 19.85 6.25
N LYS A 180 23.04 21.04 6.20
CA LYS A 180 23.35 21.84 7.42
C LYS A 180 22.78 23.24 7.37
N THR A 181 22.64 23.82 6.19
CA THR A 181 22.25 25.21 5.99
C THR A 181 20.94 25.30 5.22
N ALA A 182 20.21 26.41 5.37
CA ALA A 182 19.01 26.67 4.56
C ALA A 182 19.31 26.57 3.05
N ALA A 183 20.47 27.06 2.61
CA ALA A 183 20.90 26.96 1.21
C ALA A 183 21.10 25.49 0.74
N ASP A 184 21.46 24.56 1.62
CA ASP A 184 21.51 23.14 1.27
C ASP A 184 20.11 22.57 1.04
N TRP A 185 19.14 22.96 1.88
CA TRP A 185 17.74 22.57 1.74
C TRP A 185 17.12 23.15 0.47
N ASP A 186 17.38 24.42 0.18
CA ASP A 186 16.89 25.08 -1.05
C ASP A 186 17.47 24.41 -2.29
N ARG A 187 18.79 24.16 -2.33
CA ARG A 187 19.44 23.43 -3.44
C ARG A 187 18.83 22.06 -3.67
N MET A 188 18.60 21.31 -2.59
CA MET A 188 17.99 19.98 -2.68
C MET A 188 16.56 20.06 -3.23
N ALA A 189 15.75 21.00 -2.72
CA ALA A 189 14.39 21.20 -3.20
C ALA A 189 14.35 21.61 -4.70
N ASP A 190 15.27 22.47 -5.12
CA ASP A 190 15.42 22.89 -6.51
C ASP A 190 15.81 21.71 -7.42
N ASN A 191 16.68 20.82 -6.94
CA ASN A 191 17.09 19.61 -7.67
C ASN A 191 15.99 18.53 -7.75
N ASP A 192 15.11 18.47 -6.74
CA ASP A 192 14.01 17.48 -6.70
C ASP A 192 13.00 17.68 -7.83
N VAL A 193 12.76 18.93 -8.25
CA VAL A 193 11.78 19.28 -9.30
C VAL A 193 12.12 18.66 -10.68
N PRO A 194 13.29 18.96 -11.30
CA PRO A 194 13.64 18.38 -12.59
C PRO A 194 13.87 16.87 -12.50
N ARG A 195 14.36 16.36 -11.37
CA ARG A 195 14.56 14.92 -11.16
C ARG A 195 13.23 14.16 -11.17
N ARG A 196 12.24 14.64 -10.41
CA ARG A 196 10.89 14.08 -10.40
C ARG A 196 10.27 14.09 -11.80
N ALA A 197 10.39 15.22 -12.51
CA ALA A 197 9.89 15.33 -13.89
C ALA A 197 10.53 14.29 -14.81
N ARG A 198 11.85 14.06 -14.68
CA ARG A 198 12.55 13.06 -15.50
C ARG A 198 12.16 11.63 -15.16
N VAL A 199 12.05 11.28 -13.88
CA VAL A 199 11.56 9.95 -13.46
C VAL A 199 10.17 9.68 -14.04
N LEU A 200 9.24 10.63 -13.93
CA LEU A 200 7.90 10.49 -14.51
C LEU A 200 7.93 10.31 -16.03
N ALA A 201 8.84 10.99 -16.75
CA ALA A 201 9.01 10.79 -18.19
C ALA A 201 9.49 9.36 -18.50
N ILE A 202 10.49 8.85 -17.79
CA ILE A 202 11.01 7.48 -17.98
C ILE A 202 9.91 6.43 -17.72
N LEU A 203 9.09 6.64 -16.68
CA LEU A 203 7.95 5.78 -16.38
C LEU A 203 6.91 5.77 -17.52
N ARG A 204 6.58 6.93 -18.08
CA ARG A 204 5.67 7.07 -19.23
C ARG A 204 6.22 6.45 -20.51
N GLU A 205 7.53 6.53 -20.70
CA GLU A 205 8.24 5.90 -21.82
C GLU A 205 8.31 4.36 -21.68
N GLY A 206 7.85 3.79 -20.57
CA GLY A 206 7.87 2.34 -20.33
C GLY A 206 9.27 1.78 -20.09
N LYS A 207 10.23 2.64 -19.72
CA LYS A 207 11.66 2.30 -19.57
C LYS A 207 12.05 1.85 -18.15
N ALA A 208 11.08 1.66 -17.26
CA ALA A 208 11.25 1.04 -15.96
C ALA A 208 10.55 -0.32 -15.96
N SER A 209 11.30 -1.42 -15.85
CA SER A 209 10.73 -2.77 -16.00
C SER A 209 11.20 -3.77 -14.95
N SER A 210 12.41 -3.59 -14.42
CA SER A 210 13.00 -4.43 -13.38
C SER A 210 12.50 -4.03 -11.98
N GLY A 211 12.72 -4.89 -10.99
CA GLY A 211 12.41 -4.52 -9.61
C GLY A 211 13.26 -3.34 -9.11
N ALA A 212 14.51 -3.24 -9.55
CA ALA A 212 15.42 -2.14 -9.24
C ALA A 212 14.93 -0.82 -9.87
N ASP A 213 14.52 -0.82 -11.14
CA ASP A 213 14.01 0.40 -11.81
C ASP A 213 12.79 0.97 -11.07
N LEU A 214 11.87 0.08 -10.66
CA LEU A 214 10.66 0.46 -9.94
C LEU A 214 11.00 1.00 -8.55
N TYR A 215 11.98 0.39 -7.86
CA TYR A 215 12.47 0.88 -6.58
C TYR A 215 13.16 2.25 -6.69
N ASP A 216 14.06 2.42 -7.64
CA ASP A 216 14.80 3.67 -7.85
C ASP A 216 13.84 4.82 -8.17
N ALA A 217 12.85 4.58 -9.04
CA ALA A 217 11.79 5.54 -9.31
C ALA A 217 10.95 5.84 -8.06
N ALA A 218 10.57 4.83 -7.28
CA ALA A 218 9.80 5.01 -6.04
C ALA A 218 10.57 5.85 -5.01
N LEU A 219 11.87 5.63 -4.87
CA LEU A 219 12.70 6.33 -3.89
C LEU A 219 12.82 7.82 -4.22
N VAL A 220 12.93 8.19 -5.50
CA VAL A 220 12.85 9.60 -5.92
C VAL A 220 11.45 10.17 -5.69
N LEU A 221 10.40 9.44 -6.10
CA LEU A 221 9.01 9.92 -6.02
C LEU A 221 8.48 10.07 -4.59
N GLN A 222 9.02 9.35 -3.61
CA GLN A 222 8.63 9.51 -2.21
C GLN A 222 9.00 10.89 -1.63
N HIS A 223 9.88 11.64 -2.31
CA HIS A 223 10.22 13.03 -2.01
C HIS A 223 9.41 14.04 -2.83
N GLY A 224 8.37 13.57 -3.54
CA GLY A 224 7.38 14.44 -4.15
C GLY A 224 6.62 15.28 -3.14
N THR A 225 5.72 16.13 -3.62
CA THR A 225 5.09 17.16 -2.78
C THR A 225 3.61 16.92 -2.51
N GLY A 226 3.06 15.77 -2.91
CA GLY A 226 1.64 15.50 -2.71
C GLY A 226 1.21 14.06 -2.94
N TYR A 227 -0.09 13.84 -2.68
CA TYR A 227 -0.74 12.54 -2.64
C TYR A 227 -0.42 11.66 -3.85
N ARG A 228 -0.47 12.22 -5.07
CA ARG A 228 -0.23 11.45 -6.30
C ARG A 228 1.20 10.91 -6.41
N ASP A 229 2.19 11.66 -5.95
CA ASP A 229 3.59 11.23 -5.96
C ASP A 229 3.79 10.09 -4.95
N TYR A 230 3.25 10.22 -3.73
CA TYR A 230 3.34 9.19 -2.69
C TYR A 230 2.57 7.92 -3.07
N MET A 231 1.38 8.07 -3.65
CA MET A 231 0.56 6.98 -4.17
C MET A 231 1.32 6.21 -5.26
N LEU A 232 1.89 6.93 -6.25
CA LEU A 232 2.68 6.29 -7.31
C LEU A 232 3.94 5.63 -6.76
N ALA A 233 4.65 6.26 -5.82
CA ALA A 233 5.81 5.65 -5.16
C ALA A 233 5.44 4.35 -4.43
N HIS A 234 4.28 4.31 -3.77
CA HIS A 234 3.76 3.10 -3.13
C HIS A 234 3.45 1.99 -4.16
N GLU A 235 2.77 2.34 -5.26
CA GLU A 235 2.45 1.41 -6.35
C GLU A 235 3.73 0.80 -6.96
N LEU A 236 4.75 1.62 -7.17
CA LEU A 236 6.06 1.19 -7.65
C LEU A 236 6.78 0.25 -6.68
N CYS A 237 6.71 0.51 -5.37
CA CYS A 237 7.26 -0.39 -4.36
C CYS A 237 6.57 -1.76 -4.38
N LEU A 238 5.24 -1.80 -4.51
CA LEU A 238 4.49 -3.06 -4.64
C LEU A 238 4.91 -3.83 -5.90
N GLY A 239 5.12 -3.12 -7.02
CA GLY A 239 5.65 -3.70 -8.25
C GLY A 239 7.07 -4.26 -8.08
N ALA A 240 7.96 -3.52 -7.40
CA ALA A 240 9.33 -3.95 -7.10
C ALA A 240 9.36 -5.23 -6.26
N ILE A 241 8.53 -5.30 -5.21
CA ILE A 241 8.38 -6.49 -4.36
C ILE A 241 7.87 -7.68 -5.17
N ALA A 242 6.87 -7.48 -6.03
CA ALA A 242 6.34 -8.56 -6.87
C ALA A 242 7.33 -9.03 -7.95
N ARG A 243 8.31 -8.19 -8.34
CA ARG A 243 9.50 -8.56 -9.12
C ARG A 243 10.59 -9.27 -8.31
N GLY A 244 10.43 -9.39 -6.99
CA GLY A 244 11.40 -10.04 -6.10
C GLY A 244 12.48 -9.11 -5.53
N TYR A 245 12.33 -7.78 -5.67
CA TYR A 245 13.29 -6.81 -5.15
C TYR A 245 12.99 -6.47 -3.69
N ALA A 246 13.58 -7.25 -2.77
CA ALA A 246 13.26 -7.22 -1.33
C ALA A 246 13.72 -5.94 -0.60
N GLU A 247 14.63 -5.17 -1.20
CA GLU A 247 15.09 -3.88 -0.72
C GLU A 247 13.95 -2.86 -0.69
N ALA A 248 12.94 -2.98 -1.56
CA ALA A 248 11.78 -2.09 -1.56
C ALA A 248 10.91 -2.19 -0.29
N ALA A 249 11.09 -3.24 0.53
CA ALA A 249 10.17 -3.57 1.62
C ALA A 249 9.97 -2.45 2.66
N TRP A 250 11.05 -1.73 3.00
CA TRP A 250 10.99 -0.62 3.96
C TRP A 250 10.31 0.63 3.40
N LEU A 251 10.30 0.77 2.08
CA LEU A 251 9.74 1.93 1.39
C LEU A 251 8.24 1.79 1.16
N VAL A 252 7.70 0.56 1.12
CA VAL A 252 6.26 0.29 1.00
C VAL A 252 5.46 0.98 2.11
N SER A 253 5.84 0.76 3.39
CA SER A 253 5.12 1.36 4.53
C SER A 253 5.30 2.88 4.61
N ARG A 254 6.48 3.38 4.22
CA ARG A 254 6.80 4.81 4.22
C ARG A 254 6.04 5.62 3.18
N THR A 255 5.94 5.09 1.96
CA THR A 255 5.15 5.71 0.90
C THR A 255 3.66 5.63 1.22
N TYR A 256 3.22 4.51 1.82
CA TYR A 256 1.84 4.33 2.29
C TYR A 256 1.45 5.33 3.39
N ASP A 257 2.26 5.46 4.44
CA ASP A 257 2.00 6.42 5.52
C ASP A 257 2.02 7.87 5.00
N ARG A 258 2.97 8.26 4.13
CA ARG A 258 2.98 9.58 3.48
C ARG A 258 1.72 9.86 2.68
N MET A 259 1.27 8.87 1.91
CA MET A 259 0.04 8.98 1.12
C MET A 259 -1.17 9.16 2.04
N LEU A 260 -1.27 8.37 3.11
CA LEU A 260 -2.36 8.46 4.08
C LEU A 260 -2.38 9.82 4.79
N GLU A 261 -1.24 10.29 5.30
CA GLU A 261 -1.15 11.60 5.97
C GLU A 261 -1.51 12.74 5.03
N ASN A 262 -1.02 12.71 3.78
CA ASN A 262 -1.36 13.73 2.79
C ASN A 262 -2.85 13.70 2.40
N GLY A 263 -3.49 12.53 2.49
CA GLY A 263 -4.93 12.35 2.34
C GLY A 263 -5.76 12.68 3.58
N GLY A 264 -5.13 13.10 4.70
CA GLY A 264 -5.82 13.42 5.96
C GLY A 264 -6.17 12.20 6.81
N HIS A 265 -5.53 11.05 6.57
CA HIS A 265 -5.68 9.83 7.35
C HIS A 265 -4.50 9.62 8.31
N ALA A 266 -4.76 8.91 9.41
CA ALA A 266 -3.72 8.47 10.33
C ALA A 266 -2.73 7.53 9.63
N GLN A 267 -1.43 7.73 9.87
CA GLN A 267 -0.42 6.76 9.46
C GLN A 267 -0.59 5.42 10.20
N ARG A 268 -0.14 4.34 9.57
CA ARG A 268 -0.37 2.96 10.00
C ARG A 268 0.88 2.36 10.62
N TYR A 269 2.03 2.61 9.99
CA TYR A 269 3.28 1.96 10.36
C TYR A 269 4.21 2.85 11.19
N ALA A 270 3.78 4.07 11.55
CA ALA A 270 4.54 5.02 12.36
C ALA A 270 5.89 5.39 11.72
N THR A 271 5.91 5.55 10.40
CA THR A 271 7.15 5.77 9.63
C THR A 271 7.44 7.24 9.34
N GLN A 272 6.48 8.14 9.59
CA GLN A 272 6.63 9.57 9.36
C GLN A 272 6.88 10.32 10.66
N SER A 273 7.94 11.11 10.65
CA SER A 273 8.31 12.08 11.68
C SER A 273 8.86 13.34 10.99
N MET A 274 8.55 14.52 11.51
CA MET A 274 9.23 15.78 11.19
C MET A 274 10.40 16.01 12.10
N GLY A 275 11.55 16.45 11.60
CA GLY A 275 12.57 17.08 12.44
C GLY A 275 12.28 18.58 12.63
N ASP A 276 12.73 19.20 13.72
CA ASP A 276 13.12 20.63 13.68
C ASP A 276 14.56 20.79 13.21
N ALA A 277 14.95 22.03 12.95
CA ALA A 277 16.30 22.43 12.57
C ALA A 277 17.37 22.11 13.65
N GLY A 278 16.97 21.75 14.88
CA GLY A 278 17.85 21.30 15.96
C GLY A 278 18.04 19.78 16.02
N GLY A 279 17.41 19.03 15.12
CA GLY A 279 17.46 17.56 15.08
C GLY A 279 16.44 16.86 15.98
N GLN A 280 15.49 17.59 16.58
CA GLN A 280 14.40 16.98 17.35
C GLN A 280 13.36 16.41 16.37
N SER A 281 13.14 15.09 16.40
CA SER A 281 12.09 14.45 15.61
C SER A 281 10.73 14.53 16.33
N PHE A 282 9.81 15.32 15.80
CA PHE A 282 8.38 15.32 16.09
C PHE A 282 7.64 14.29 15.24
N PHE A 283 6.61 13.63 15.76
CA PHE A 283 5.75 12.77 14.94
C PHE A 283 4.71 13.64 14.23
N ILE A 284 4.57 13.51 12.90
CA ILE A 284 3.37 14.06 12.25
C ILE A 284 2.19 13.20 12.70
N VAL A 285 1.31 13.85 13.48
CA VAL A 285 -0.16 13.78 13.46
C VAL A 285 -0.77 12.38 13.27
N SER A 286 -1.23 11.79 14.38
CA SER A 286 -2.07 10.59 14.47
C SER A 286 -1.47 9.31 13.87
N THR A 287 -0.88 8.47 14.72
CA THR A 287 -0.67 7.05 14.40
C THR A 287 -1.89 6.26 14.88
N ASP A 288 -2.48 5.43 14.02
CA ASP A 288 -3.48 4.46 14.49
C ASP A 288 -2.77 3.35 15.28
N LEU A 289 -2.73 3.50 16.62
CA LEU A 289 -2.21 2.51 17.54
C LEU A 289 -3.37 1.67 18.12
N PRO A 290 -3.27 0.33 18.12
CA PRO A 290 -2.04 -0.43 17.84
C PRO A 290 -1.76 -0.67 16.35
N GLY A 291 -2.74 -0.44 15.45
CA GLY A 291 -2.55 -0.52 14.00
C GLY A 291 -2.15 -1.91 13.50
N PRO A 292 -1.37 -2.04 12.41
CA PRO A 292 -0.80 -3.31 11.96
C PRO A 292 -0.02 -4.06 13.06
N SER A 293 -0.06 -5.40 13.04
CA SER A 293 0.65 -6.26 14.01
C SER A 293 2.18 -6.24 13.81
N ASP A 294 2.95 -6.77 14.76
CA ASP A 294 4.41 -6.82 14.63
C ASP A 294 4.88 -7.76 13.52
N THR A 295 4.13 -8.83 13.23
CA THR A 295 4.37 -9.65 12.02
C THR A 295 4.25 -8.81 10.75
N MET A 296 3.20 -7.99 10.64
CA MET A 296 3.03 -7.08 9.51
C MET A 296 4.18 -6.07 9.47
N ARG A 297 4.41 -5.33 10.55
CA ARG A 297 5.47 -4.30 10.66
C ARG A 297 6.85 -4.83 10.28
N LYS A 298 7.19 -6.04 10.72
CA LYS A 298 8.44 -6.71 10.37
C LYS A 298 8.54 -7.00 8.87
N ALA A 299 7.47 -7.43 8.22
CA ALA A 299 7.46 -7.66 6.78
C ALA A 299 7.81 -6.38 6.00
N PHE A 300 7.37 -5.21 6.49
CA PHE A 300 7.67 -3.91 5.92
C PHE A 300 8.91 -3.22 6.53
N LYS A 301 9.78 -3.95 7.27
CA LYS A 301 10.97 -3.39 7.94
C LYS A 301 10.67 -2.10 8.73
N SER A 302 9.51 -2.06 9.37
CA SER A 302 8.97 -0.89 10.09
C SER A 302 9.10 -1.08 11.61
N PRO A 303 9.06 0.00 12.41
CA PRO A 303 9.07 -0.09 13.86
C PRO A 303 7.95 -0.99 14.38
N THR A 304 8.26 -1.80 15.40
CA THR A 304 7.28 -2.55 16.19
C THR A 304 6.30 -1.61 16.87
N ARG A 305 5.15 -2.15 17.32
CA ARG A 305 4.14 -1.38 18.07
C ARG A 305 4.73 -0.74 19.33
N THR A 306 5.60 -1.45 20.05
CA THR A 306 6.27 -0.94 21.25
C THR A 306 7.24 0.19 20.91
N GLU A 307 8.05 0.06 19.85
CA GLU A 307 8.96 1.14 19.41
C GLU A 307 8.19 2.37 18.93
N ALA A 308 7.13 2.18 18.14
CA ALA A 308 6.26 3.26 17.68
C ALA A 308 5.59 3.98 18.87
N LYS A 309 5.04 3.23 19.83
CA LYS A 309 4.46 3.80 21.05
C LYS A 309 5.49 4.57 21.87
N LYS A 310 6.70 4.01 22.05
CA LYS A 310 7.77 4.68 22.77
C LYS A 310 8.14 6.00 22.10
N GLY A 311 8.32 6.00 20.77
CA GLY A 311 8.62 7.22 20.01
C GLY A 311 7.54 8.28 20.17
N TYR A 312 6.27 7.88 20.11
CA TYR A 312 5.14 8.79 20.33
C TYR A 312 5.11 9.35 21.75
N ASP A 313 5.28 8.51 22.78
CA ASP A 313 5.31 8.94 24.19
C ASP A 313 6.51 9.86 24.47
N ASP A 314 7.68 9.57 23.90
CA ASP A 314 8.87 10.43 24.02
C ASP A 314 8.61 11.81 23.39
N TRP A 315 7.97 11.85 22.23
CA TRP A 315 7.56 13.10 21.59
C TRP A 315 6.58 13.91 22.44
N LEU A 316 5.53 13.29 22.99
CA LEU A 316 4.58 13.98 23.87
C LEU A 316 5.28 14.64 25.07
N ARG A 317 6.27 13.96 25.68
CA ARG A 317 7.07 14.56 26.76
C ARG A 317 7.86 15.80 26.32
N THR A 318 8.31 15.87 25.07
CA THR A 318 8.99 17.08 24.55
C THR A 318 8.04 18.26 24.36
N ILE A 319 6.75 17.99 24.12
CA ILE A 319 5.70 19.01 24.02
C ILE A 319 5.33 19.50 25.41
N ASP A 320 5.08 18.59 26.35
CA ASP A 320 4.69 18.93 27.73
C ASP A 320 5.79 19.64 28.52
N ALA A 321 7.05 19.51 28.10
CA ALA A 321 8.21 20.16 28.73
C ALA A 321 8.45 21.60 28.25
N LYS A 322 7.75 22.09 27.23
CA LYS A 322 7.85 23.47 26.69
C LYS A 322 6.67 24.32 27.14
#